data_AF-A0AA48L247-F1
#
_entry.id   AF-A0AA48L247-F1
#
_cell.length_a   1.000
_cell.length_b   1.000
_cell.length_c   1.000
_cell.angle_alpha   90.00
_cell.angle_beta   90.00
_cell.angle_gamma   90.00
#
_symmetry.space_group_name_H-M   'P 1'
#
loop_
_entity.id
_entity.type
_entity.pdbx_description
1 polymer ?
#
loop_
_entity_poly.entity_id
_entity_poly.type
_entity_poly.pdbx_seq_one_letter_code
_entity_poly.pdbx_strand_id
1 'polypeptide(L)'
;MAFEDVLPTLILLGILYAVYRWISGPSTPPDPFSDVRRDMVEAVTSAFPNEPINNVVYSLTRTRSAQVTSELILERGSLPNPPANFTIPDHLRPPVAVPHPSATAPGAEAPAPQKATSLIDRYGLSARLEAEGGASTGKWEATREGREADLRARKERMVLEARRRMLEKQQKSATSSAASSPAPTAASPAPVWVDKSE
;
A
#
# COMPACT_ATOMS: atom_id res chain seq x y z
N MET A 1 -34.92 33.91 -40.18
CA MET A 1 -33.49 33.69 -39.90
C MET A 1 -33.05 32.55 -40.79
N ALA A 2 -32.12 32.83 -41.70
CA ALA A 2 -31.65 31.86 -42.66
C ALA A 2 -30.96 30.70 -41.92
N PHE A 3 -31.15 29.47 -42.38
CA PHE A 3 -30.57 28.27 -41.77
C PHE A 3 -29.03 28.34 -41.71
N GLU A 4 -28.44 29.20 -42.55
CA GLU A 4 -27.02 29.51 -42.66
C GLU A 4 -26.46 30.22 -41.40
N ASP A 5 -27.29 30.94 -40.65
CA ASP A 5 -26.89 31.60 -39.39
C ASP A 5 -27.02 30.67 -38.18
N VAL A 6 -27.78 29.59 -38.29
CA VAL A 6 -28.07 28.68 -37.16
C VAL A 6 -26.82 27.86 -36.79
N LEU A 7 -26.07 27.40 -37.78
CA LEU A 7 -24.85 26.62 -37.60
C LEU A 7 -23.74 27.40 -36.85
N PRO A 8 -23.34 28.62 -37.28
CA PRO A 8 -22.32 29.39 -36.57
C PRO A 8 -22.79 29.82 -35.17
N THR A 9 -24.08 30.08 -34.98
CA THR A 9 -24.63 30.45 -33.67
C THR A 9 -24.57 29.29 -32.66
N LEU A 10 -24.86 28.06 -33.10
CA LEU A 10 -24.72 26.86 -32.24
C LEU A 10 -23.26 26.57 -31.89
N ILE A 11 -22.33 26.78 -32.83
CA ILE A 11 -20.89 26.62 -32.58
C ILE A 11 -20.41 27.67 -31.57
N LEU A 12 -20.83 28.93 -31.73
CA LEU A 12 -20.50 30.01 -30.79
C LEU A 12 -21.02 29.70 -29.37
N LEU A 13 -22.26 29.23 -29.25
CA LEU A 13 -22.87 28.86 -27.97
C LEU A 13 -22.15 27.66 -27.34
N GLY A 14 -21.72 26.68 -28.15
CA GLY A 14 -20.95 25.52 -27.71
C GLY A 14 -19.56 25.89 -27.20
N ILE A 15 -18.85 26.78 -27.89
CA ILE A 15 -17.55 27.31 -27.44
C ILE A 15 -17.72 28.10 -26.14
N LEU A 16 -18.75 28.95 -26.06
CA LEU A 16 -19.05 29.71 -24.85
C LEU A 16 -19.38 28.79 -23.67
N TYR A 17 -20.15 27.72 -23.90
CA TYR A 17 -20.42 26.70 -22.89
C TYR A 17 -19.16 25.95 -22.47
N ALA A 18 -18.27 25.60 -23.42
CA ALA A 18 -17.02 24.93 -23.10
C ALA A 18 -16.10 25.82 -22.25
N VAL A 19 -15.99 27.11 -22.57
CA VAL A 19 -15.23 28.09 -21.78
C VAL A 19 -15.88 28.30 -20.41
N TYR A 20 -17.21 28.47 -20.35
CA TYR A 20 -17.95 28.59 -19.10
C TYR A 20 -17.81 27.35 -18.21
N ARG A 21 -17.85 26.15 -18.81
CA ARG A 21 -17.69 24.87 -18.12
C ARG A 21 -16.25 24.63 -17.67
N TRP A 22 -15.28 25.12 -18.41
CA TRP A 22 -13.86 25.06 -18.05
C TRP A 22 -13.53 26.02 -16.90
N ILE A 23 -14.10 27.22 -16.92
CA ILE A 23 -13.94 28.22 -15.83
C ILE A 23 -14.78 27.85 -14.61
N SER A 24 -15.97 27.27 -14.80
CA SER A 24 -16.85 26.80 -13.74
C SER A 24 -16.68 25.30 -13.47
N GLY A 25 -15.47 24.77 -13.69
CA GLY A 25 -15.14 23.38 -13.36
C GLY A 25 -15.59 23.03 -11.93
N PRO A 26 -15.96 21.76 -11.66
CA PRO A 26 -16.58 21.38 -10.40
C PRO A 26 -15.68 21.80 -9.24
N SER A 27 -16.14 22.77 -8.45
CA SER A 27 -15.51 23.11 -7.18
C SER A 27 -15.75 21.94 -6.24
N THR A 28 -14.86 20.94 -6.31
CA THR A 28 -14.75 19.92 -5.27
C THR A 28 -14.43 20.66 -3.98
N PRO A 29 -15.19 20.47 -2.88
CA PRO A 29 -14.87 21.10 -1.61
C PRO A 29 -13.42 20.77 -1.25
N PRO A 30 -12.63 21.76 -0.78
CA PRO A 30 -11.24 21.55 -0.47
C PRO A 30 -11.13 20.50 0.62
N ASP A 31 -10.52 19.35 0.30
CA ASP A 31 -10.22 18.32 1.29
C ASP A 31 -9.23 18.92 2.30
N PRO A 32 -9.57 18.99 3.61
CA PRO A 32 -8.68 19.57 4.62
C PRO A 32 -7.38 18.78 4.82
N PHE A 33 -7.29 17.61 4.17
CA PHE A 33 -6.18 16.67 4.24
C PHE A 33 -5.32 16.62 2.98
N SER A 34 -5.67 17.35 1.90
CA SER A 34 -4.92 17.30 0.62
C SER A 34 -3.44 17.64 0.79
N ASP A 35 -3.14 18.52 1.74
CA ASP A 35 -1.80 19.03 2.00
C ASP A 35 -1.03 18.13 2.98
N VAL A 36 -1.71 17.21 3.66
CA VAL A 36 -1.08 16.30 4.61
C VAL A 36 -0.67 15.01 3.91
N ARG A 37 0.64 14.81 3.76
CA ARG A 37 1.22 13.58 3.23
C ARG A 37 1.49 12.58 4.33
N ARG A 38 1.31 11.29 4.02
CA ARG A 38 1.64 10.19 4.92
C ARG A 38 3.09 10.21 5.41
N ASP A 39 4.02 10.54 4.52
CA ASP A 39 5.45 10.62 4.84
C ASP A 39 5.74 11.65 5.95
N MET A 40 4.97 12.74 6.00
CA MET A 40 5.12 13.76 7.05
C MET A 40 4.61 13.24 8.40
N VAL A 41 3.49 12.51 8.40
CA VAL A 41 2.94 11.88 9.61
C VAL A 41 3.94 10.85 10.14
N GLU A 42 4.51 10.02 9.26
CA GLU A 42 5.48 8.98 9.62
C GLU A 42 6.80 9.56 10.17
N ALA A 43 7.33 10.61 9.54
CA ALA A 43 8.51 11.31 10.03
C ALA A 43 8.32 11.87 11.44
N VAL A 44 7.18 12.53 11.72
CA VAL A 44 6.90 13.07 13.06
C VAL A 44 6.63 11.95 14.08
N THR A 45 5.87 10.91 13.69
CA THR A 45 5.54 9.78 14.58
C THR A 45 6.78 8.97 14.96
N SER A 46 7.75 8.82 14.05
CA SER A 46 9.02 8.12 14.33
C SER A 46 9.95 8.92 15.25
N ALA A 47 9.97 10.24 15.14
CA ALA A 47 10.73 11.11 16.03
C ALA A 47 10.09 11.24 17.42
N PHE A 48 8.76 11.25 17.49
CA PHE A 48 7.99 11.46 18.71
C PHE A 48 6.94 10.36 18.91
N PRO A 49 7.34 9.15 19.36
CA PRO A 49 6.42 8.04 19.56
C PRO A 49 5.42 8.25 20.71
N ASN A 50 5.68 9.23 21.58
CA ASN A 50 4.83 9.56 22.72
C ASN A 50 3.64 10.45 22.34
N GLU A 51 3.64 11.05 21.15
CA GLU A 51 2.55 11.92 20.68
C GLU A 51 1.52 11.12 19.87
N PRO A 52 0.23 11.24 20.17
CA PRO A 52 -0.81 10.55 19.41
C PRO A 52 -0.89 11.07 17.96
N ILE A 53 -1.05 10.13 17.03
CA ILE A 53 -1.18 10.36 15.59
C ILE A 53 -2.28 11.40 15.29
N ASN A 54 -3.34 11.44 16.09
CA ASN A 54 -4.44 12.37 15.88
C ASN A 54 -4.02 13.84 16.03
N ASN A 55 -3.17 14.12 17.01
CA ASN A 55 -2.67 15.45 17.25
C ASN A 55 -1.65 15.85 16.17
N VAL A 56 -0.83 14.89 15.74
CA VAL A 56 0.16 15.08 14.66
C VAL A 56 -0.53 15.41 13.33
N VAL A 57 -1.57 14.67 12.95
CA VAL A 57 -2.31 14.94 11.72
C VAL A 57 -3.00 16.29 11.81
N TYR A 58 -3.60 16.62 12.95
CA TYR A 58 -4.26 17.91 13.15
C TYR A 58 -3.28 19.09 13.07
N SER A 59 -2.12 19.01 13.72
CA SER A 59 -1.11 20.07 13.60
C SER A 59 -0.59 20.17 12.18
N LEU A 60 -0.36 19.05 11.47
CA LEU A 60 0.08 19.04 10.09
C LEU A 60 -0.94 19.70 9.14
N THR A 61 -2.24 19.60 9.40
CA THR A 61 -3.24 20.36 8.60
C THR A 61 -3.07 21.88 8.74
N ARG A 62 -2.54 22.35 9.87
CA ARG A 62 -2.36 23.78 10.18
C ARG A 62 -0.97 24.30 9.82
N THR A 63 0.07 23.53 10.09
CA THR A 63 1.48 23.91 9.84
C THR A 63 1.96 23.54 8.45
N ARG A 64 1.31 22.55 7.81
CA ARG A 64 1.66 22.01 6.48
C ARG A 64 3.11 21.51 6.34
N SER A 65 3.78 21.27 7.46
CA SER A 65 5.19 20.85 7.48
C SER A 65 5.50 19.98 8.70
N ALA A 66 6.21 18.88 8.46
CA ALA A 66 6.70 17.99 9.51
C ALA A 66 7.71 18.72 10.42
N GLN A 67 8.63 19.50 9.84
CA GLN A 67 9.67 20.22 10.58
C GLN A 67 9.07 21.25 11.54
N VAL A 68 8.15 22.07 11.06
CA VAL A 68 7.47 23.08 11.91
C VAL A 68 6.65 22.40 13.00
N THR A 69 6.07 21.23 12.71
CA THR A 69 5.35 20.43 13.70
C THR A 69 6.29 19.87 14.76
N SER A 70 7.47 19.37 14.36
CA SER A 70 8.52 18.89 15.27
C SER A 70 9.03 19.99 16.19
N GLU A 71 9.30 21.18 15.65
CA GLU A 71 9.70 22.34 16.46
C GLU A 71 8.61 22.72 17.47
N LEU A 72 7.34 22.72 17.06
CA LEU A 72 6.23 23.00 17.95
C LEU A 72 6.11 21.98 19.10
N ILE A 73 6.40 20.70 18.82
CA ILE A 73 6.45 19.63 19.84
C ILE A 73 7.59 19.92 20.82
N LEU A 74 8.75 20.35 20.35
CA LEU A 74 9.91 20.67 21.19
C LEU A 74 9.71 21.92 22.04
N GLU A 75 9.15 22.99 21.47
CA GLU A 75 8.91 24.25 22.18
C GLU A 75 7.77 24.13 23.21
N ARG A 76 6.68 23.46 22.84
CA ARG A 76 5.43 23.45 23.61
C ARG A 76 5.27 22.18 24.46
N GLY A 77 6.08 21.15 24.22
CA GLY A 77 6.03 19.86 24.89
C GLY A 77 4.85 18.97 24.50
N SER A 78 3.78 19.53 23.87
CA SER A 78 2.66 18.75 23.35
C SER A 78 1.87 19.48 22.25
N LEU A 79 1.24 18.70 21.39
CA LEU A 79 0.46 19.16 20.25
C LEU A 79 -0.96 19.63 20.65
N PRO A 80 -1.57 20.57 19.90
CA PRO A 80 -2.93 21.01 20.17
C PRO A 80 -3.91 19.87 19.99
N ASN A 81 -4.78 19.66 21.00
CA ASN A 81 -5.79 18.62 20.96
C ASN A 81 -6.79 18.89 19.81
N PRO A 82 -7.02 17.93 18.90
CA PRO A 82 -7.96 18.11 17.80
C PRO A 82 -9.39 18.30 18.32
N PRO A 83 -10.25 19.03 17.59
CA PRO A 83 -11.65 19.14 17.93
C PRO A 83 -12.33 17.76 17.83
N ALA A 84 -13.33 17.50 18.69
CA ALA A 84 -13.93 16.16 18.87
C ALA A 84 -14.58 15.56 17.61
N ASN A 85 -14.80 16.37 16.57
CA ASN A 85 -15.32 15.96 15.26
C ASN A 85 -14.24 15.65 14.21
N PHE A 86 -12.95 15.67 14.57
CA PHE A 86 -11.86 15.41 13.64
C PHE A 86 -11.73 13.92 13.31
N THR A 87 -12.24 13.53 12.14
CA THR A 87 -12.11 12.16 11.62
C THR A 87 -10.93 12.10 10.68
N ILE A 88 -9.92 11.30 11.03
CA ILE A 88 -8.71 11.14 10.22
C ILE A 88 -9.00 10.13 9.12
N PRO A 89 -8.67 10.44 7.86
CA PRO A 89 -8.74 9.47 6.78
C PRO A 89 -7.78 8.30 7.01
N ASP A 90 -8.25 7.07 6.77
CA ASP A 90 -7.44 5.84 6.93
C ASP A 90 -6.12 5.84 6.14
N HIS A 91 -6.03 6.63 5.06
CA HIS A 91 -4.81 6.73 4.26
C HIS A 91 -3.67 7.50 4.95
N LEU A 92 -3.97 8.35 5.93
CA LEU A 92 -2.97 9.09 6.71
C LEU A 92 -2.50 8.34 7.95
N ARG A 93 -3.19 7.24 8.31
CA ARG A 93 -2.77 6.40 9.42
C ARG A 93 -1.53 5.61 8.99
N PRO A 94 -0.37 5.77 9.67
CA PRO A 94 0.75 4.86 9.47
C PRO A 94 0.28 3.43 9.82
N PRO A 95 0.79 2.40 9.13
CA PRO A 95 0.44 1.03 9.45
C PRO A 95 1.05 0.72 10.81
N VAL A 96 0.27 0.90 11.87
CA VAL A 96 0.62 0.37 13.18
C VAL A 96 0.78 -1.14 12.95
N ALA A 97 1.98 -1.66 13.21
CA ALA A 97 2.18 -3.09 13.36
C ALA A 97 1.42 -3.53 14.62
N VAL A 98 0.09 -3.67 14.50
CA VAL A 98 -0.72 -4.35 15.50
C VAL A 98 -0.58 -5.85 15.24
N PRO A 99 -0.29 -6.68 16.26
CA PRO A 99 -0.46 -8.11 16.14
C PRO A 99 -1.91 -8.38 15.72
N HIS A 100 -2.10 -9.37 14.86
CA HIS A 100 -3.36 -9.67 14.19
C HIS A 100 -4.57 -9.57 15.13
N PRO A 101 -5.58 -8.74 14.84
CA PRO A 101 -6.79 -8.73 15.64
C PRO A 101 -7.55 -10.02 15.38
N SER A 102 -7.80 -10.78 16.46
CA SER A 102 -8.91 -11.72 16.49
C SER A 102 -10.19 -10.94 16.17
N ALA A 103 -10.85 -11.35 15.09
CA ALA A 103 -12.07 -10.73 14.60
C ALA A 103 -13.19 -10.85 15.64
N THR A 104 -13.82 -9.73 15.97
CA THR A 104 -15.19 -9.73 16.49
C THR A 104 -15.95 -8.63 15.77
N ALA A 105 -16.60 -9.03 14.68
CA ALA A 105 -17.67 -8.28 14.05
C ALA A 105 -19.01 -8.92 14.44
N PRO A 106 -20.08 -8.15 14.68
CA PRO A 106 -21.40 -8.71 14.89
C PRO A 106 -22.01 -9.08 13.54
N GLY A 107 -22.45 -10.34 13.40
CA GLY A 107 -23.50 -10.77 12.48
C GLY A 107 -23.36 -10.38 11.01
N ALA A 108 -22.44 -11.00 10.27
CA ALA A 108 -22.62 -11.26 8.85
C ALA A 108 -22.05 -12.64 8.55
N GLU A 109 -22.91 -13.51 8.03
CA GLU A 109 -22.68 -14.91 7.72
C GLU A 109 -21.35 -15.12 6.98
N ALA A 110 -20.51 -16.00 7.54
CA ALA A 110 -19.22 -16.33 6.97
C ALA A 110 -19.38 -16.95 5.58
N PRO A 111 -18.74 -16.43 4.51
CA PRO A 111 -18.51 -17.25 3.34
C PRO A 111 -17.46 -18.30 3.75
N ALA A 112 -17.82 -19.57 3.55
CA ALA A 112 -16.98 -20.75 3.78
C ALA A 112 -15.55 -20.57 3.24
N PRO A 113 -14.55 -21.30 3.79
CA PRO A 113 -13.18 -21.27 3.28
C PRO A 113 -13.16 -21.74 1.84
N GLN A 114 -13.19 -20.80 0.90
CA GLN A 114 -12.90 -21.08 -0.49
C GLN A 114 -11.45 -21.55 -0.51
N LYS A 115 -11.25 -22.82 -0.87
CA LYS A 115 -9.95 -23.44 -1.21
C LYS A 115 -9.08 -22.36 -1.82
N ALA A 116 -7.84 -22.22 -1.34
CA ALA A 116 -6.90 -21.20 -1.77
C ALA A 116 -6.81 -21.15 -3.31
N THR A 117 -7.70 -20.38 -3.93
CA THR A 117 -7.78 -20.21 -5.36
C THR A 117 -6.57 -19.35 -5.65
N SER A 118 -5.60 -19.93 -6.36
CA SER A 118 -4.31 -19.32 -6.53
C SER A 118 -4.51 -17.93 -7.15
N LEU A 119 -3.63 -16.97 -6.86
CA LEU A 119 -3.73 -15.64 -7.48
C LEU A 119 -3.75 -15.72 -9.01
N ILE A 120 -3.17 -16.78 -9.56
CA ILE A 120 -3.19 -17.12 -10.99
C ILE A 120 -4.61 -17.42 -11.46
N ASP A 121 -5.40 -18.16 -10.68
CA ASP A 121 -6.80 -18.46 -10.99
C ASP A 121 -7.71 -17.23 -10.80
N ARG A 122 -7.46 -16.43 -9.75
CA ARG A 122 -8.25 -15.21 -9.46
C ARG A 122 -8.17 -14.17 -10.56
N TYR A 123 -7.00 -14.06 -11.18
CA TYR A 123 -6.72 -13.08 -12.21
C TYR A 123 -6.65 -13.70 -13.62
N GLY A 124 -6.99 -14.99 -13.78
CA GLY A 124 -7.02 -15.67 -15.09
C GLY A 124 -5.68 -15.71 -15.83
N LEU A 125 -4.54 -15.75 -15.13
CA LEU A 125 -3.19 -15.69 -15.73
C LEU A 125 -2.71 -17.03 -16.31
N SER A 126 -3.51 -18.11 -16.25
CA SER A 126 -3.10 -19.43 -16.73
C SER A 126 -2.65 -19.41 -18.19
N ALA A 127 -3.40 -18.74 -19.08
CA ALA A 127 -3.04 -18.59 -20.50
C ALA A 127 -1.81 -17.68 -20.75
N ARG A 128 -1.56 -16.70 -19.87
CA ARG A 128 -0.39 -15.80 -19.91
C ARG A 128 0.88 -16.44 -19.33
N LEU A 129 0.74 -17.56 -18.62
CA LEU A 129 1.86 -18.35 -18.14
C LEU A 129 2.55 -19.08 -19.32
N GLU A 130 1.77 -19.49 -20.32
CA GLU A 130 2.28 -20.12 -21.55
C GLU A 130 2.68 -19.09 -22.62
N ALA A 131 1.97 -17.96 -22.68
CA ALA A 131 2.31 -16.85 -23.57
C ALA A 131 3.32 -15.90 -22.91
N GLU A 132 4.61 -16.15 -23.16
CA GLU A 132 5.72 -15.32 -22.69
C GLU A 132 5.55 -13.83 -23.08
N GLY A 133 5.66 -12.92 -22.11
CA GLY A 133 6.26 -11.60 -22.34
C GLY A 133 5.41 -10.55 -23.06
N GLY A 134 4.24 -10.19 -22.52
CA GLY A 134 3.56 -8.95 -22.94
C GLY A 134 4.25 -7.70 -22.41
N ALA A 135 5.02 -7.01 -23.26
CA ALA A 135 5.65 -5.72 -22.96
C ALA A 135 4.64 -4.55 -22.95
N SER A 136 3.98 -4.26 -21.82
CA SER A 136 3.37 -2.95 -21.58
C SER A 136 4.44 -1.87 -21.36
N THR A 137 4.38 -0.86 -22.22
CA THR A 137 5.16 0.37 -22.18
C THR A 137 4.66 1.21 -21.00
N GLY A 138 5.57 1.67 -20.13
CA GLY A 138 5.27 2.31 -18.84
C GLY A 138 4.67 3.72 -18.92
N LYS A 139 3.67 3.94 -19.77
CA LYS A 139 2.98 5.22 -19.93
C LYS A 139 1.74 5.23 -19.04
N TRP A 140 1.71 6.14 -18.06
CA TRP A 140 0.54 6.33 -17.19
C TRP A 140 -0.59 6.94 -18.00
N GLU A 141 -1.65 6.17 -18.24
CA GLU A 141 -2.80 6.61 -19.03
C GLU A 141 -3.61 7.72 -18.31
N ALA A 142 -4.15 8.66 -19.09
CA ALA A 142 -4.91 9.79 -18.56
C ALA A 142 -6.38 9.44 -18.27
N THR A 143 -6.88 8.35 -18.87
CA THR A 143 -8.24 7.84 -18.68
C THR A 143 -8.32 6.91 -17.47
N ARG A 144 -9.48 6.88 -16.79
CA ARG A 144 -9.69 6.03 -15.62
C ARG A 144 -9.53 4.56 -15.97
N GLU A 145 -10.10 4.16 -17.09
CA GLU A 145 -10.09 2.80 -17.63
C GLU A 145 -8.66 2.37 -17.98
N GLY A 146 -7.86 3.27 -18.59
CA GLY A 146 -6.46 3.01 -18.91
C GLY A 146 -5.58 2.82 -17.66
N ARG A 147 -5.82 3.59 -16.59
CA ARG A 147 -5.11 3.41 -15.31
C ARG A 147 -5.47 2.10 -14.63
N GLU A 148 -6.75 1.74 -14.64
CA GLU A 148 -7.19 0.48 -14.05
C GLU A 148 -6.57 -0.72 -14.81
N ALA A 149 -6.48 -0.64 -16.13
CA ALA A 149 -5.81 -1.64 -16.96
C ALA A 149 -4.29 -1.72 -16.70
N ASP A 150 -3.60 -0.58 -16.63
CA ASP A 150 -2.16 -0.55 -16.34
C ASP A 150 -1.84 -1.09 -14.92
N LEU A 151 -2.66 -0.73 -13.92
CA LEU A 151 -2.52 -1.27 -12.57
C LEU A 151 -2.74 -2.79 -12.52
N ARG A 152 -3.70 -3.32 -13.29
CA ARG A 152 -3.90 -4.78 -13.41
C ARG A 152 -2.70 -5.43 -14.08
N ALA A 153 -2.22 -4.90 -15.20
CA ALA A 153 -1.05 -5.42 -15.91
C ALA A 153 0.23 -5.44 -15.04
N ARG A 154 0.45 -4.39 -14.23
CA ARG A 154 1.58 -4.34 -13.29
C ARG A 154 1.45 -5.37 -12.16
N LYS A 155 0.24 -5.55 -11.61
CA LYS A 155 -0.03 -6.58 -10.59
C LYS A 155 0.20 -7.98 -11.15
N GLU A 156 -0.27 -8.23 -12.37
CA GLU A 156 -0.09 -9.50 -13.07
C GLU A 156 1.40 -9.84 -13.27
N ARG A 157 2.21 -8.87 -13.73
CA ARG A 157 3.66 -9.03 -13.83
C ARG A 157 4.32 -9.37 -12.50
N MET A 158 3.97 -8.64 -11.45
CA MET A 158 4.52 -8.87 -10.11
C MET A 158 4.21 -10.29 -9.61
N VAL A 159 3.00 -10.81 -9.87
CA VAL A 159 2.62 -12.17 -9.51
C VAL A 159 3.45 -13.21 -10.28
N LEU A 160 3.70 -12.98 -11.57
CA LEU A 160 4.53 -13.88 -12.38
C LEU A 160 5.99 -13.90 -11.91
N GLU A 161 6.58 -12.72 -11.68
CA GLU A 161 7.95 -12.59 -11.17
C GLU A 161 8.11 -13.20 -9.78
N ALA A 162 7.14 -12.96 -8.89
CA ALA A 162 7.14 -13.55 -7.55
C ALA A 162 7.10 -15.08 -7.60
N ARG A 163 6.30 -15.67 -8.49
CA ARG A 163 6.25 -17.13 -8.67
C ARG A 163 7.57 -17.69 -9.18
N ARG A 164 8.19 -17.04 -10.18
CA ARG A 164 9.53 -17.41 -10.69
C ARG A 164 10.56 -17.39 -9.56
N ARG A 165 10.62 -16.30 -8.80
CA ARG A 165 11.54 -16.14 -7.67
C ARG A 165 11.29 -17.13 -6.53
N MET A 166 10.04 -17.55 -6.30
CA MET A 166 9.69 -18.56 -5.30
C MET A 166 10.18 -19.96 -5.72
N LEU A 167 10.08 -20.33 -6.99
CA LEU A 167 10.57 -21.61 -7.49
C LEU A 167 12.10 -21.69 -7.39
N GLU A 168 12.81 -20.63 -7.78
CA GLU A 168 14.28 -20.56 -7.65
C GLU A 168 14.74 -20.68 -6.20
N LYS A 169 14.04 -20.01 -5.26
CA LYS A 169 14.35 -20.10 -3.83
C LYS A 169 14.10 -21.50 -3.26
N GLN A 170 13.01 -22.16 -3.66
CA GLN A 170 12.71 -23.52 -3.22
C GLN A 170 13.76 -24.53 -3.68
N GLN A 171 14.23 -24.40 -4.92
CA GLN A 171 15.33 -25.22 -5.44
C GLN A 171 16.64 -24.96 -4.68
N LYS A 172 16.96 -23.69 -4.41
CA LYS A 172 18.16 -23.32 -3.66
C LYS A 172 18.11 -23.76 -2.18
N SER A 173 16.95 -23.64 -1.53
CA SER A 173 16.75 -24.11 -0.16
C SER A 173 16.78 -25.63 -0.05
N ALA A 174 16.25 -26.36 -1.05
CA ALA A 174 16.33 -27.81 -1.10
C ALA A 174 17.78 -28.30 -1.22
N THR A 175 18.61 -27.64 -2.06
CA THR A 175 20.04 -27.95 -2.17
C THR A 175 20.82 -27.59 -0.89
N SER A 176 20.50 -26.46 -0.23
CA SER A 176 21.17 -26.10 1.03
C SER A 176 20.76 -27.00 2.20
N SER A 177 19.51 -27.45 2.25
CA SER A 177 19.04 -28.40 3.27
C SER A 177 19.60 -29.81 3.05
N ALA A 178 19.91 -30.21 1.81
CA ALA A 178 20.60 -31.47 1.51
C ALA A 178 22.10 -31.44 1.90
N ALA A 179 22.74 -30.26 1.91
CA ALA A 179 24.14 -30.10 2.29
C ALA A 179 24.36 -29.95 3.82
N SER A 180 23.31 -29.77 4.61
CA SER A 180 23.38 -29.53 6.06
C SER A 180 22.83 -30.66 6.93
N SER A 181 22.73 -31.89 6.43
CA SER A 181 22.55 -33.08 7.28
C SER A 181 23.92 -33.58 7.75
N PRO A 182 24.37 -33.24 8.98
CA PRO A 182 25.50 -33.93 9.58
C PRO A 182 25.12 -35.39 9.82
N ALA A 183 25.99 -36.30 9.37
CA ALA A 183 25.90 -37.71 9.64
C ALA A 183 25.74 -37.97 11.16
N PRO A 184 24.90 -38.94 11.58
CA PRO A 184 24.67 -39.24 12.98
C PRO A 184 25.98 -39.64 13.68
N THR A 185 26.22 -38.97 14.79
CA THR A 185 27.30 -39.14 15.77
C THR A 185 27.59 -40.61 16.06
N ALA A 186 28.71 -41.12 15.55
CA ALA A 186 29.30 -42.37 16.01
C ALA A 186 29.80 -42.17 17.46
N ALA A 187 29.32 -43.05 18.33
CA ALA A 187 29.57 -43.08 19.76
C ALA A 187 31.07 -43.08 20.11
N SER A 188 31.45 -42.16 21.02
CA SER A 188 32.77 -42.15 21.68
C SER A 188 32.68 -42.97 22.97
N PRO A 189 33.54 -43.99 23.20
CA PRO A 189 33.54 -44.78 24.43
C PRO A 189 34.20 -44.02 25.60
N ALA A 190 33.57 -44.11 26.76
CA ALA A 190 33.98 -43.45 28.00
C ALA A 190 35.38 -43.85 28.49
N PRO A 191 36.20 -42.91 29.03
CA PRO A 191 37.40 -43.27 29.78
C PRO A 191 37.03 -43.64 31.23
N VAL A 192 37.37 -44.88 31.60
CA VAL A 192 37.28 -45.44 32.95
C VAL A 192 38.33 -44.78 33.85
N TRP A 193 37.90 -44.18 34.96
CA TRP A 193 38.81 -43.75 36.02
C TRP A 193 39.25 -44.96 36.84
N VAL A 194 40.57 -45.22 36.85
CA VAL A 194 41.21 -46.21 37.72
C VAL A 194 41.62 -45.51 39.01
N ASP A 195 40.98 -45.90 40.10
CA ASP A 195 41.34 -45.55 41.47
C ASP A 195 42.65 -46.25 41.85
N LYS A 196 43.64 -45.47 42.28
CA LYS A 196 44.95 -45.96 42.73
C LYS A 196 45.02 -45.73 44.24
N SER A 197 44.56 -46.73 44.97
CA SER A 197 44.79 -46.89 46.40
C SER A 197 45.80 -48.02 46.60
N GLU A 198 46.77 -47.79 47.49
CA GLU A 198 47.89 -48.62 47.96
C GLU A 198 49.24 -48.52 47.22
#